data_AF-A0A951V527-F1
#
_entry.id   AF-A0A951V527-F1
#
_cell.length_a   1.000
_cell.length_b   1.000
_cell.length_c   1.000
_cell.angle_alpha   90.00
_cell.angle_beta   90.00
_cell.angle_gamma   90.00
#
_symmetry.space_group_name_H-M   'P 1'
#
loop_
_entity.id
_entity.type
_entity.pdbx_description
1 polymer ?
#
loop_
_entity_poly.entity_id
_entity_poly.type
_entity_poly.pdbx_seq_one_letter_code
_entity_poly.pdbx_strand_id
1 'polypeptide(L)' 'MQTIQLKVNEKVYEKLMALLSRFGKEDVEIVSDEFVSDRDYLQKELDEIKSGKAEFYSQEEMEKRSEELISKYEDKV' A
#
# COMPACT_ATOMS: atom_id res chain seq x y z
N MET A 1 8.83 -9.76 -19.18
CA MET A 1 7.55 -10.23 -18.63
C MET A 1 6.43 -9.38 -19.23
N GLN A 2 5.24 -9.93 -19.38
CA GLN A 2 4.06 -9.19 -19.83
C GLN A 2 2.99 -9.27 -18.74
N THR A 3 2.40 -8.14 -18.38
CA THR A 3 1.38 -8.05 -17.33
C THR A 3 0.00 -8.09 -17.95
N ILE A 4 -0.87 -8.94 -17.41
CA ILE A 4 -2.27 -9.01 -17.79
C ILE A 4 -3.14 -8.74 -16.55
N GLN A 5 -4.15 -7.89 -16.69
CA GLN A 5 -5.19 -7.68 -15.67
C GLN A 5 -6.41 -8.52 -16.03
N LEU A 6 -6.88 -9.35 -15.09
CA LEU A 6 -7.99 -10.27 -15.29
C LEU A 6 -9.09 -9.99 -14.26
N LYS A 7 -10.29 -9.67 -14.75
CA LYS A 7 -11.50 -9.66 -13.92
C LYS A 7 -12.18 -11.02 -14.00
N VAL A 8 -12.12 -11.79 -12.92
CA VAL A 8 -12.71 -13.13 -12.87
C VAL A 8 -13.84 -13.23 -11.87
N ASN A 9 -14.78 -14.14 -12.15
CA ASN A 9 -15.86 -14.48 -11.22
C ASN A 9 -15.29 -15.31 -10.07
N GLU A 10 -15.81 -15.08 -8.86
CA GLU A 10 -15.39 -15.77 -7.63
C GLU A 10 -15.42 -17.30 -7.75
N LYS A 11 -16.39 -17.86 -8.49
CA LYS A 11 -16.50 -19.32 -8.75
C LYS A 11 -15.31 -19.92 -9.49
N VAL A 12 -14.54 -19.10 -10.20
CA VAL A 12 -13.38 -19.52 -11.00
C VAL A 12 -12.07 -19.03 -10.39
N TYR A 13 -12.13 -18.08 -9.44
CA TYR A 13 -10.97 -17.49 -8.78
C TYR A 13 -10.08 -18.55 -8.12
N GLU A 14 -10.65 -19.46 -7.32
CA GLU A 14 -9.87 -20.52 -6.66
C GLU A 14 -9.17 -21.44 -7.68
N LYS A 15 -9.87 -21.81 -8.75
CA LYS A 15 -9.31 -22.66 -9.82
C LYS A 15 -8.17 -21.96 -10.56
N LEU A 16 -8.30 -20.66 -10.77
CA LEU A 16 -7.27 -19.85 -11.39
C LEU A 16 -6.05 -19.73 -10.47
N MET A 17 -6.23 -19.44 -9.19
CA MET A 17 -5.13 -19.37 -8.22
C MET A 17 -4.41 -20.71 -8.07
N ALA A 18 -5.15 -21.83 -8.05
CA ALA A 18 -4.59 -23.18 -8.01
C ALA A 18 -3.83 -23.58 -9.29
N LEU A 19 -4.13 -22.93 -10.42
CA LEU A 19 -3.37 -23.07 -11.66
C LEU A 19 -2.09 -22.24 -11.61
N LEU A 20 -2.20 -20.98 -11.18
CA LEU A 20 -1.08 -20.04 -11.11
C LEU A 20 -0.03 -20.46 -10.07
N SER A 21 -0.45 -21.09 -8.97
CA SER A 21 0.47 -21.60 -7.92
C SER A 21 1.39 -22.74 -8.38
N ARG A 22 1.15 -23.31 -9.57
CA ARG A 22 2.01 -24.35 -10.15
C ARG A 22 3.24 -23.79 -10.86
N PHE A 23 3.26 -22.49 -11.13
CA PHE A 23 4.36 -21.81 -11.77
C PHE A 23 5.32 -21.25 -10.71
N GLY A 24 6.61 -21.23 -11.04
CA GLY A 24 7.61 -20.58 -10.19
C GLY A 24 7.52 -19.06 -10.30
N LYS A 25 8.13 -18.35 -9.34
CA LYS A 25 8.17 -16.88 -9.30
C LYS A 25 8.85 -16.27 -10.54
N GLU A 26 9.69 -17.03 -11.23
CA GLU A 26 10.37 -16.61 -12.47
C GLU A 26 9.43 -16.60 -13.69
N ASP A 27 8.35 -17.39 -13.64
CA ASP A 27 7.41 -17.59 -14.75
C ASP A 27 6.11 -16.80 -14.56
N VAL A 28 5.61 -16.71 -13.32
CA VAL A 28 4.33 -16.06 -12.98
C VAL A 28 4.46 -15.26 -11.69
N GLU A 29 4.07 -14.00 -11.75
CA GLU A 29 3.97 -13.11 -10.60
C GLU A 29 2.54 -12.57 -10.51
N ILE A 30 1.89 -12.75 -9.36
CA ILE A 30 0.60 -12.13 -9.07
C ILE A 30 0.89 -10.69 -8.66
N VAL A 31 0.71 -9.77 -9.60
CA VAL A 31 0.80 -8.33 -9.34
C VAL A 31 -0.53 -7.90 -8.72
N SER A 32 -0.56 -7.65 -7.42
CA SER A 32 -1.74 -7.10 -6.75
C SER A 32 -1.89 -5.61 -7.07
N ASP A 33 -3.13 -5.11 -7.13
CA ASP A 33 -3.38 -3.67 -7.29
C ASP A 33 -2.86 -2.85 -6.09
N GLU A 34 -2.70 -3.48 -4.92
CA GLU A 34 -2.08 -2.88 -3.72
C GLU A 34 -0.65 -2.42 -4.01
N PHE A 35 0.11 -3.19 -4.79
CA PHE A 35 1.45 -2.77 -5.20
C PHE A 35 1.41 -1.49 -6.05
N VAL A 36 0.40 -1.35 -6.91
CA VAL A 36 0.25 -0.15 -7.75
C VAL A 36 -0.17 1.05 -6.91
N SER A 37 -1.13 0.89 -6.00
CA SER A 37 -1.55 1.97 -5.11
C SER A 37 -0.44 2.40 -4.15
N ASP A 38 0.29 1.44 -3.58
CA ASP A 38 1.39 1.72 -2.64
C ASP A 38 2.56 2.37 -3.37
N ARG A 39 2.89 1.89 -4.57
CA ARG A 39 3.91 2.52 -5.41
C ARG A 39 3.53 3.96 -5.77
N ASP A 40 2.28 4.19 -6.16
CA ASP A 40 1.83 5.53 -6.57
C ASP A 40 1.77 6.49 -5.37
N TYR A 41 1.37 6.00 -4.19
CA TYR A 41 1.45 6.73 -2.92
C TYR A 41 2.90 7.13 -2.59
N LEU A 42 3.81 6.15 -2.56
CA LEU A 42 5.22 6.36 -2.22
C LEU A 42 5.93 7.27 -3.22
N GLN A 43 5.59 7.15 -4.51
CA GLN A 43 6.15 8.02 -5.55
C GLN A 43 5.70 9.48 -5.36
N LYS A 44 4.44 9.68 -4.97
CA LYS A 44 3.92 11.02 -4.67
C LYS A 44 4.60 11.65 -3.45
N GLU A 45 4.77 10.89 -2.35
CA GLU A 45 5.53 11.38 -1.18
C GLU A 45 6.97 11.74 -1.56
N LEU A 46 7.63 10.90 -2.35
CA LEU A 46 9.00 11.16 -2.80
C LEU A 46 9.10 12.43 -3.65
N ASP A 47 8.12 12.68 -4.52
CA ASP A 47 8.08 13.87 -5.36
C ASP A 47 7.78 15.14 -4.53
N GLU A 48 6.96 15.05 -3.48
CA GLU A 48 6.72 16.12 -2.51
C GLU A 48 7.99 16.47 -1.73
N ILE A 49 8.75 15.45 -1.30
CA ILE A 49 10.06 15.61 -0.66
C ILE A 49 11.05 16.30 -1.61
N LYS A 50 11.18 15.80 -2.84
CA LYS A 50 12.11 16.36 -3.85
C LYS A 50 11.74 17.78 -4.28
N SER A 51 10.45 18.10 -4.34
CA SER A 51 9.97 19.43 -4.71
C SER A 51 10.02 20.44 -3.57
N GLY A 52 10.46 20.03 -2.36
CA GLY A 52 10.53 20.88 -1.18
C GLY A 52 9.15 21.29 -0.64
N LYS A 53 8.09 20.58 -1.04
CA LYS A 53 6.71 20.81 -0.60
C LYS A 53 6.29 19.90 0.55
N ALA A 54 7.13 18.90 0.87
CA ALA A 54 6.89 18.04 2.01
C ALA A 54 6.92 18.84 3.31
N GLU A 55 5.90 18.66 4.12
CA GLU A 55 5.89 19.13 5.50
C GLU A 55 6.72 18.16 6.34
N PHE A 56 7.77 18.68 6.98
CA PHE A 56 8.53 17.92 7.97
C PHE A 56 8.09 18.36 9.35
N TYR A 57 7.87 17.38 10.22
CA TYR A 57 7.63 17.63 11.63
C TYR A 57 8.94 17.40 12.38
N SER A 58 9.25 18.32 13.29
CA SER A 58 10.24 18.09 14.33
C SER A 58 9.76 16.97 15.27
N GLN A 59 10.70 16.41 16.03
CA GLN A 59 10.37 15.37 16.99
C GLN A 59 9.34 15.86 18.03
N GLU A 60 9.47 17.09 18.53
CA GLU A 60 8.52 17.67 19.50
C GLU A 60 7.12 17.85 18.91
N GLU A 61 7.02 18.25 17.63
CA GLU A 61 5.72 18.38 16.94
C GLU A 61 5.04 17.02 16.72
N MET A 62 5.83 15.98 16.46
CA MET A 62 5.34 14.61 16.37
C MET A 62 4.81 14.11 17.72
N GLU A 63 5.57 14.30 18.80
CA GLU A 63 5.19 13.91 20.17
C GLU A 63 3.90 14.61 20.59
N LYS A 64 3.82 15.93 20.39
CA LYS A 64 2.62 16.71 20.72
C LYS A 64 1.38 16.24 19.96
N ARG A 65 1.48 16.00 18.65
CA ARG A 65 0.36 15.46 17.85
C ARG A 65 -0.06 14.07 18.30
N SER A 66 0.90 13.24 18.68
CA SER A 66 0.62 11.90 19.20
C SER A 66 -0.15 11.96 20.52
N GLU A 67 0.27 12.82 21.45
CA GLU A 67 -0.44 13.04 22.72
C GLU A 67 -1.85 13.64 22.50
N GLU A 68 -2.01 14.58 21.58
CA GLU A 68 -3.32 15.14 21.19
C GLU A 68 -4.26 14.06 20.61
N LEU A 69 -3.71 13.14 19.82
CA LEU A 69 -4.47 12.02 19.28
C LEU A 69 -4.86 11.02 20.36
N ILE A 70 -3.92 10.63 21.23
CA ILE A 70 -4.17 9.66 22.31
C ILE A 70 -5.21 10.22 23.29
N SER A 71 -5.02 11.44 23.78
CA SER A 71 -5.96 12.10 24.71
C SER A 71 -7.38 12.21 24.16
N LYS A 72 -7.53 12.45 22.85
CA LYS A 72 -8.84 12.50 22.18
C LYS A 72 -9.62 11.18 22.24
N TYR A 73 -8.94 10.04 22.40
CA TYR A 73 -9.56 8.72 22.46
C TYR A 73 -9.46 8.06 23.84
N GLU A 74 -8.63 8.57 24.75
CA GLU A 74 -8.51 8.08 26.14
C GLU A 74 -9.71 8.48 27.02
N ASP A 75 -10.31 9.66 26.84
CA ASP A 75 -11.47 10.13 27.64
C ASP A 75 -12.81 9.43 27.30
N LYS A 76 -12.79 8.34 26.52
CA LYS A 76 -13.99 7.56 26.16
C LYS A 76 -14.12 6.23 26.91
N VAL A 77 -13.37 6.02 27.98
CA VAL A 77 -13.44 4.83 28.84
C VAL A 77 -13.99 5.16 30.22
#